data_AF-A0A3S0WPQ0-F1
#
_entry.id   AF-A0A3S0WPQ0-F1
#
_cell.length_a   1.000
_cell.length_b   1.000
_cell.length_c   1.000
_cell.angle_alpha   90.00
_cell.angle_beta   90.00
_cell.angle_gamma   90.00
#
_symmetry.space_group_name_H-M   'P 1'
#
loop_
_entity.id
_entity.type
_entity.pdbx_description
1 polymer ?
#
loop_
_entity_poly.entity_id
_entity_poly.type
_entity_poly.pdbx_seq_one_letter_code
_entity_poly.pdbx_strand_id
1 'polypeptide(L)'
;MRRQAPSVEPHDGMEDLMALEAPALLHRLARAHGVQPEYVGQDGSAQTVPDEALVKVLAALGVSVRPDGVAALAEALEEAETAPWRDVLPPTVAARSGHRLSVPCHVAAGEPVVARVRTEDGRTLEVSVSEPVSEVRLVDGVERERVHVQIPADLAPGWHRLEVTSGSGSTASAVLVCAPTRLSTARPFLERRGWGAAAQGYSVTSADSWGIGDAADMASLAEIVARHGADFLLLHPLHAIEPGPHPADSPYSPVSRRFLSALVVHVPSIPEFADLPAAEQAELRSAGARVQAELERTGRIDRAAVAAVL
;
A
#
# COMPACT_ATOMS: atom_id res chain seq x y z
N MET A 1 7.04 47.19 -63.23
CA MET A 1 7.50 46.69 -61.91
C MET A 1 6.32 46.00 -61.23
N ARG A 2 6.35 44.67 -61.14
CA ARG A 2 5.33 43.86 -60.46
C ARG A 2 5.50 44.04 -58.95
N ARG A 3 4.43 44.37 -58.22
CA ARG A 3 4.39 44.27 -56.75
C ARG A 3 3.90 42.87 -56.37
N GLN A 4 4.70 42.14 -55.61
CA GLN A 4 4.32 40.90 -54.93
C GLN A 4 3.22 41.18 -53.90
N ALA A 5 2.20 40.32 -53.86
CA ALA A 5 1.28 40.21 -52.74
C ALA A 5 1.97 39.41 -51.61
N PRO A 6 1.71 39.70 -50.33
CA PRO A 6 2.21 38.89 -49.24
C PRO A 6 1.44 37.56 -49.20
N SER A 7 2.19 36.47 -49.25
CA SER A 7 1.74 35.11 -48.94
C SER A 7 1.45 35.04 -47.45
N VAL A 8 0.18 34.78 -47.10
CA VAL A 8 -0.21 34.34 -45.75
C VAL A 8 -0.04 32.83 -45.75
N GLU A 9 0.98 32.32 -45.06
CA GLU A 9 1.12 30.89 -44.83
C GLU A 9 0.09 30.42 -43.78
N PRO A 10 -0.60 29.29 -43.99
CA PRO A 10 -1.63 28.80 -43.07
C PRO A 10 -1.06 27.95 -41.90
N HIS A 11 0.20 28.16 -41.50
CA HIS A 11 0.90 27.26 -40.57
C HIS A 11 0.72 27.61 -39.07
N ASP A 12 0.37 28.85 -38.74
CA ASP A 12 0.27 29.34 -37.33
C ASP A 12 -0.96 28.80 -36.57
N GLY A 13 -2.08 28.57 -37.26
CA GLY A 13 -3.34 28.21 -36.58
C GLY A 13 -3.38 26.79 -36.02
N MET A 14 -2.58 25.87 -36.58
CA MET A 14 -2.54 24.46 -36.17
C MET A 14 -1.65 24.27 -34.94
N GLU A 15 -0.55 25.01 -34.84
CA GLU A 15 0.35 24.97 -33.68
C GLU A 15 -0.33 25.54 -32.43
N ASP A 16 -1.10 26.63 -32.56
CA ASP A 16 -1.88 27.21 -31.45
C ASP A 16 -3.02 26.29 -30.97
N LEU A 17 -3.70 25.59 -31.89
CA LEU A 17 -4.74 24.60 -31.53
C LEU A 17 -4.14 23.38 -30.83
N MET A 18 -2.99 22.87 -31.31
CA MET A 18 -2.28 21.77 -30.68
C MET A 18 -1.74 22.17 -29.29
N ALA A 19 -1.24 23.40 -29.12
CA ALA A 19 -0.78 23.89 -27.83
C ALA A 19 -1.89 23.94 -26.76
N LEU A 20 -3.14 24.18 -27.17
CA LEU A 20 -4.31 24.18 -26.29
C LEU A 20 -4.79 22.76 -25.92
N GLU A 21 -4.47 21.74 -26.71
CA GLU A 21 -4.87 20.35 -26.46
C GLU A 21 -3.94 19.61 -25.49
N ALA A 22 -2.66 20.00 -25.43
CA ALA A 22 -1.66 19.31 -24.61
C ALA A 22 -2.03 19.24 -23.11
N PRO A 23 -2.49 20.32 -22.43
CA PRO A 23 -2.88 20.23 -21.03
C PRO A 23 -4.07 19.28 -20.80
N ALA A 24 -5.06 19.30 -21.71
CA ALA A 24 -6.22 18.42 -21.61
C ALA A 24 -5.83 16.94 -21.78
N LEU A 25 -4.93 16.63 -22.71
CA LEU A 25 -4.38 15.28 -22.88
C LEU A 25 -3.56 14.84 -21.67
N LEU A 26 -2.72 15.72 -21.12
CA LEU A 26 -1.96 15.43 -19.90
C LEU A 26 -2.87 15.11 -18.72
N HIS A 27 -3.98 15.84 -18.56
CA HIS A 27 -4.94 15.60 -17.49
C HIS A 27 -5.70 14.29 -17.69
N ARG A 28 -6.04 13.93 -18.95
CA ARG A 28 -6.61 12.62 -19.27
C ARG A 28 -5.64 11.49 -18.98
N LEU A 29 -4.37 11.64 -19.39
CA LEU A 29 -3.30 10.68 -19.11
C LEU A 29 -3.09 10.52 -17.59
N ALA A 30 -3.04 11.63 -16.83
CA ALA A 30 -2.98 11.61 -15.37
C ALA A 30 -4.13 10.78 -14.78
N ARG A 31 -5.38 11.04 -15.19
CA ARG A 31 -6.55 10.28 -14.73
C ARG A 31 -6.48 8.79 -15.13
N ALA A 32 -5.98 8.46 -16.32
CA ALA A 32 -5.78 7.08 -16.76
C ALA A 32 -4.79 6.31 -15.86
N HIS A 33 -3.81 7.01 -15.26
CA HIS A 33 -2.87 6.44 -14.28
C HIS A 33 -3.29 6.65 -12.81
N GLY A 34 -4.53 7.10 -12.55
CA GLY A 34 -5.04 7.31 -11.19
C GLY A 34 -4.48 8.56 -10.48
N VAL A 35 -3.83 9.47 -11.22
CA VAL A 35 -3.35 10.76 -10.73
C VAL A 35 -4.43 11.81 -10.90
N GLN A 36 -4.85 12.43 -9.79
CA GLN A 36 -5.87 13.47 -9.83
C GLN A 36 -5.23 14.82 -10.18
N PRO A 37 -5.67 15.51 -11.25
CA PRO A 37 -5.16 16.84 -11.59
C PRO A 37 -5.77 17.94 -10.73
N GLU A 38 -6.78 17.63 -9.92
CA GLU A 38 -7.52 18.58 -9.10
C GLU A 38 -7.84 17.95 -7.76
N TYR A 39 -7.83 18.74 -6.69
CA TYR A 39 -8.19 18.29 -5.34
C TYR A 39 -8.77 19.44 -4.52
N VAL A 40 -9.33 19.12 -3.35
CA VAL A 40 -9.78 20.13 -2.37
C VAL A 40 -8.72 20.24 -1.28
N GLY A 41 -8.19 21.45 -1.07
CA GLY A 41 -7.20 21.75 -0.04
C GLY A 41 -7.77 21.58 1.37
N GLN A 42 -6.88 21.53 2.37
CA GLN A 42 -7.29 21.45 3.78
C GLN A 42 -8.10 22.69 4.23
N ASP A 43 -7.96 23.81 3.53
CA ASP A 43 -8.74 25.04 3.72
C ASP A 43 -10.10 25.01 2.99
N GLY A 44 -10.43 23.91 2.31
CA GLY A 44 -11.66 23.72 1.55
C GLY A 44 -11.66 24.33 0.14
N SER A 45 -10.57 24.95 -0.29
CA SER A 45 -10.46 25.55 -1.62
C SER A 45 -10.20 24.49 -2.70
N ALA A 46 -10.73 24.68 -3.90
CA ALA A 46 -10.38 23.85 -5.05
C ALA A 46 -8.98 24.21 -5.55
N GLN A 47 -8.16 23.19 -5.80
CA GLN A 47 -6.77 23.31 -6.22
C GLN A 47 -6.57 22.55 -7.52
N THR A 48 -5.85 23.15 -8.46
CA THR A 48 -5.39 22.48 -9.69
C THR A 48 -3.90 22.19 -9.55
N VAL A 49 -3.51 20.96 -9.83
CA VAL A 49 -2.12 20.51 -9.80
C VAL A 49 -1.39 21.11 -11.00
N PRO A 50 -0.23 21.79 -10.81
CA PRO A 50 0.56 22.28 -11.92
C PRO A 50 0.99 21.15 -12.86
N ASP A 51 0.95 21.39 -14.17
CA ASP A 51 1.29 20.39 -15.20
C ASP A 51 2.69 19.79 -15.00
N GLU A 52 3.67 20.60 -14.58
CA GLU A 52 5.03 20.12 -14.26
C GLU A 52 5.02 19.05 -13.16
N ALA A 53 4.16 19.20 -12.15
CA ALA A 53 4.02 18.22 -11.08
C ALA A 53 3.35 16.94 -11.60
N LEU A 54 2.35 17.05 -12.49
CA LEU A 54 1.73 15.88 -13.14
C LEU A 54 2.76 15.10 -13.96
N VAL A 55 3.60 15.78 -14.74
CA VAL A 55 4.69 15.14 -15.51
C VAL A 55 5.66 14.40 -14.59
N LYS A 56 6.08 15.01 -13.48
CA LYS A 56 6.98 14.38 -12.50
C LYS A 56 6.37 13.15 -11.82
N VAL A 57 5.09 13.23 -11.44
CA VAL A 57 4.37 12.09 -10.84
C VAL A 57 4.21 10.97 -11.86
N LEU A 58 3.81 11.28 -13.09
CA LEU A 58 3.70 10.30 -14.17
C LEU A 58 5.05 9.63 -14.47
N ALA A 59 6.15 10.39 -14.50
CA ALA A 59 7.49 9.84 -14.65
C ALA A 59 7.89 8.92 -13.48
N ALA A 60 7.53 9.27 -12.24
CA ALA A 60 7.75 8.42 -11.07
C ALA A 60 6.93 7.11 -11.11
N LEU A 61 5.80 7.11 -11.82
CA LEU A 61 4.99 5.93 -12.13
C LEU A 61 5.50 5.14 -13.35
N GLY A 62 6.60 5.58 -13.98
CA GLY A 62 7.22 4.93 -15.14
C GLY A 62 6.66 5.36 -16.50
N VAL A 63 5.85 6.42 -16.57
CA VAL A 63 5.27 6.94 -17.81
C VAL A 63 6.20 7.98 -18.43
N SER A 64 6.64 7.74 -19.67
CA SER A 64 7.48 8.69 -20.40
C SER A 64 6.62 9.81 -21.00
N VAL A 65 6.54 10.94 -20.32
CA VAL A 65 5.84 12.13 -20.83
C VAL A 65 6.86 13.16 -21.30
N ARG A 66 6.79 13.55 -22.59
CA ARG A 66 7.45 14.76 -23.09
C ARG A 66 6.40 15.87 -23.11
N PRO A 67 6.50 16.92 -22.27
CA PRO A 67 5.45 17.91 -22.09
C PRO A 67 5.12 18.74 -23.36
N ASP A 68 5.98 18.71 -24.37
CA ASP A 68 5.96 19.57 -25.54
C ASP A 68 5.40 18.91 -26.82
N GLY A 69 4.93 17.65 -26.76
CA GLY A 69 4.38 16.96 -27.92
C GLY A 69 2.98 16.42 -27.69
N VAL A 70 1.95 17.05 -28.28
CA VAL A 70 0.57 16.51 -28.35
C VAL A 70 0.56 15.06 -28.82
N ALA A 71 1.36 14.74 -29.84
CA ALA A 71 1.50 13.38 -30.36
C ALA A 71 2.00 12.39 -29.29
N ALA A 72 3.04 12.76 -28.53
CA ALA A 72 3.59 11.90 -27.48
C ALA A 72 2.58 11.68 -26.33
N LEU A 73 1.80 12.72 -25.97
CA LEU A 73 0.73 12.60 -24.98
C LEU A 73 -0.42 11.72 -25.47
N ALA A 74 -0.81 11.86 -26.74
CA ALA A 74 -1.83 11.03 -27.36
C ALA A 74 -1.40 9.56 -27.43
N GLU A 75 -0.16 9.28 -27.86
CA GLU A 75 0.42 7.93 -27.88
C GLU A 75 0.49 7.32 -26.47
N ALA A 76 0.94 8.09 -25.47
CA ALA A 76 0.99 7.62 -24.09
C ALA A 76 -0.41 7.32 -23.53
N LEU A 77 -1.41 8.12 -23.90
CA LEU A 77 -2.80 7.89 -23.50
C LEU A 77 -3.38 6.65 -24.18
N GLU A 78 -3.16 6.47 -25.48
CA GLU A 78 -3.57 5.28 -26.22
C GLU A 78 -2.93 4.01 -25.63
N GLU A 79 -1.64 4.08 -25.30
CA GLU A 79 -0.93 2.99 -24.62
C GLU A 79 -1.53 2.70 -23.24
N ALA A 80 -1.85 3.73 -22.43
CA ALA A 80 -2.50 3.55 -21.14
C ALA A 80 -3.90 2.92 -21.25
N GLU A 81 -4.66 3.26 -22.29
CA GLU A 81 -5.98 2.69 -22.58
C GLU A 81 -5.90 1.27 -23.15
N THR A 82 -4.80 0.93 -23.83
CA THR A 82 -4.56 -0.38 -24.46
C THR A 82 -3.91 -1.37 -23.51
N ALA A 83 -3.02 -0.94 -22.62
CA ALA A 83 -2.25 -1.82 -21.73
C ALA A 83 -3.11 -2.83 -20.92
N PRO A 84 -4.26 -2.45 -20.33
CA PRO A 84 -5.11 -3.41 -19.61
C PRO A 84 -5.64 -4.56 -20.48
N TRP A 85 -5.71 -4.39 -21.81
CA TRP A 85 -6.19 -5.41 -22.74
C TRP A 85 -5.15 -6.49 -23.06
N ARG A 86 -3.86 -6.23 -22.79
CA ARG A 86 -2.78 -7.20 -23.01
C ARG A 86 -2.81 -8.33 -21.98
N ASP A 87 -3.29 -8.04 -20.78
CA ASP A 87 -3.47 -9.03 -19.73
C ASP A 87 -4.83 -9.73 -19.82
N VAL A 88 -4.82 -11.05 -19.64
CA VAL A 88 -6.06 -11.86 -19.59
C VAL A 88 -6.85 -11.53 -18.33
N LEU A 89 -6.18 -11.32 -17.20
CA LEU A 89 -6.78 -10.96 -15.93
C LEU A 89 -6.04 -9.77 -15.31
N PRO A 90 -6.71 -8.92 -14.52
CA PRO A 90 -6.03 -7.99 -13.63
C PRO A 90 -5.05 -8.73 -12.72
N PRO A 91 -3.89 -8.15 -12.34
CA PRO A 91 -2.90 -8.83 -11.50
C PRO A 91 -3.45 -9.21 -10.11
N THR A 92 -4.42 -8.44 -9.62
CA THR A 92 -5.11 -8.70 -8.35
C THR A 92 -6.57 -8.29 -8.46
N VAL A 93 -7.45 -9.12 -7.91
CA VAL A 93 -8.89 -8.92 -7.84
C VAL A 93 -9.28 -8.78 -6.37
N ALA A 94 -9.90 -7.66 -6.01
CA ALA A 94 -10.42 -7.42 -4.67
C ALA A 94 -11.94 -7.63 -4.65
N ALA A 95 -12.38 -8.67 -3.96
CA ALA A 95 -13.79 -8.98 -3.73
C ALA A 95 -14.19 -8.68 -2.28
N ARG A 96 -15.50 -8.58 -2.06
CA ARG A 96 -16.08 -8.46 -0.72
C ARG A 96 -17.10 -9.56 -0.52
N SER A 97 -16.98 -10.29 0.57
CA SER A 97 -17.94 -11.35 0.90
C SER A 97 -19.36 -10.78 0.94
N GLY A 98 -20.34 -11.57 0.52
CA GLY A 98 -21.74 -11.15 0.37
C GLY A 98 -22.05 -10.32 -0.89
N HIS A 99 -21.07 -10.03 -1.75
CA HIS A 99 -21.28 -9.23 -2.97
C HIS A 99 -20.78 -10.00 -4.20
N ARG A 100 -21.57 -9.99 -5.28
CA ARG A 100 -21.10 -10.47 -6.58
C ARG A 100 -20.10 -9.46 -7.14
N LEU A 101 -19.06 -9.96 -7.80
CA LEU A 101 -18.08 -9.14 -8.50
C LEU A 101 -17.94 -9.62 -9.94
N SER A 102 -18.02 -8.69 -10.88
CA SER A 102 -17.77 -8.95 -12.30
C SER A 102 -16.34 -8.52 -12.63
N VAL A 103 -15.48 -9.47 -12.99
CA VAL A 103 -14.06 -9.23 -13.27
C VAL A 103 -13.84 -9.21 -14.78
N PRO A 104 -13.35 -8.12 -15.38
CA PRO A 104 -13.06 -8.09 -16.81
C PRO A 104 -11.92 -9.06 -17.12
N CYS A 105 -12.07 -9.77 -18.23
CA CYS A 105 -11.09 -10.71 -18.75
C CYS A 105 -10.95 -10.49 -20.26
N HIS A 106 -9.72 -10.40 -20.75
CA HIS A 106 -9.44 -10.15 -22.16
C HIS A 106 -8.88 -11.41 -22.81
N VAL A 107 -9.56 -11.93 -23.81
CA VAL A 107 -9.18 -13.16 -24.52
C VAL A 107 -9.18 -12.91 -26.02
N ALA A 108 -8.55 -13.79 -26.80
CA ALA A 108 -8.66 -13.74 -28.25
C ALA A 108 -10.14 -13.90 -28.67
N ALA A 109 -10.58 -13.10 -29.64
CA ALA A 109 -11.97 -13.05 -30.06
C ALA A 109 -12.49 -14.44 -30.47
N GLY A 110 -13.66 -14.82 -29.95
CA GLY A 110 -14.30 -16.10 -30.23
C GLY A 110 -13.68 -17.34 -29.57
N GLU A 111 -12.64 -17.21 -28.72
CA GLU A 111 -12.13 -18.35 -27.96
C GLU A 111 -13.06 -18.71 -26.79
N PRO A 112 -13.38 -20.00 -26.56
CA PRO A 112 -14.11 -20.41 -25.37
C PRO A 112 -13.26 -20.17 -24.11
N VAL A 113 -13.92 -19.80 -23.02
CA VAL A 113 -13.26 -19.44 -21.75
C VAL A 113 -13.83 -20.26 -20.60
N VAL A 114 -12.94 -20.88 -19.83
CA VAL A 114 -13.28 -21.57 -18.57
C VAL A 114 -12.62 -20.84 -17.42
N ALA A 115 -13.39 -20.52 -16.38
CA ALA A 115 -12.89 -19.80 -15.20
C ALA A 115 -13.13 -20.60 -13.92
N ARG A 116 -12.14 -20.57 -13.02
CA ARG A 116 -12.16 -21.28 -11.74
C ARG A 116 -11.55 -20.43 -10.64
N VAL A 117 -12.04 -20.59 -9.40
CA VAL A 117 -11.41 -20.04 -8.20
C VAL A 117 -10.82 -21.19 -7.40
N ARG A 118 -9.51 -21.16 -7.16
CA ARG A 118 -8.87 -21.99 -6.13
C ARG A 118 -8.94 -21.23 -4.81
N THR A 119 -9.73 -21.74 -3.88
CA THR A 119 -9.92 -21.14 -2.57
C THR A 119 -8.69 -21.34 -1.68
N GLU A 120 -8.62 -20.58 -0.59
CA GLU A 120 -7.48 -20.60 0.34
C GLU A 120 -7.32 -21.98 1.00
N ASP A 121 -8.46 -22.64 1.24
CA ASP A 121 -8.55 -23.98 1.81
C ASP A 121 -8.33 -25.12 0.78
N GLY A 122 -7.95 -24.78 -0.45
CA GLY A 122 -7.60 -25.74 -1.49
C GLY A 122 -8.76 -26.31 -2.31
N ARG A 123 -10.01 -25.87 -2.08
CA ARG A 123 -11.14 -26.25 -2.95
C ARG A 123 -11.05 -25.53 -4.30
N THR A 124 -11.70 -26.11 -5.30
CA THR A 124 -11.88 -25.50 -6.62
C THR A 124 -13.35 -25.22 -6.86
N LEU A 125 -13.66 -23.97 -7.17
CA LEU A 125 -15.00 -23.52 -7.53
C LEU A 125 -15.01 -23.17 -9.01
N GLU A 126 -15.92 -23.75 -9.79
CA GLU A 126 -16.17 -23.29 -11.15
C GLU A 126 -17.01 -22.02 -11.10
N VAL A 127 -16.63 -21.01 -11.89
CA VAL A 127 -17.31 -19.71 -11.92
C VAL A 127 -17.75 -19.39 -13.34
N SER A 128 -18.93 -18.78 -13.46
CA SER A 128 -19.50 -18.47 -14.78
C SER A 128 -18.75 -17.32 -15.44
N VAL A 129 -18.56 -17.43 -16.76
CA VAL A 129 -18.10 -16.35 -17.62
C VAL A 129 -19.32 -15.82 -18.36
N SER A 130 -19.53 -14.51 -18.37
CA SER A 130 -20.59 -13.90 -19.18
C SER A 130 -20.25 -14.00 -20.67
N GLU A 131 -21.27 -13.94 -21.51
CA GLU A 131 -21.06 -13.66 -22.93
C GLU A 131 -20.29 -12.33 -23.11
N PRO A 132 -19.47 -12.18 -24.16
CA PRO A 132 -18.68 -10.99 -24.40
C PRO A 132 -19.57 -9.76 -24.53
N VAL A 133 -19.21 -8.69 -23.81
CA VAL A 133 -19.92 -7.42 -23.87
C VAL A 133 -19.31 -6.59 -24.98
N SER A 134 -19.77 -6.78 -26.23
CA SER A 134 -19.63 -5.94 -27.46
C SER A 134 -18.32 -5.20 -27.77
N GLU A 135 -17.26 -5.31 -26.96
CA GLU A 135 -16.04 -4.53 -27.05
C GLU A 135 -14.92 -5.47 -27.48
N VAL A 136 -14.56 -5.34 -28.75
CA VAL A 136 -13.43 -6.01 -29.38
C VAL A 136 -12.42 -4.94 -29.74
N ARG A 137 -11.14 -5.19 -29.45
CA ARG A 137 -10.03 -4.29 -29.81
C ARG A 137 -8.91 -5.07 -30.47
N LEU A 138 -8.28 -4.48 -31.47
CA LEU A 138 -7.04 -5.00 -32.05
C LEU A 138 -5.87 -4.57 -31.15
N VAL A 139 -5.23 -5.54 -30.49
CA VAL A 139 -4.12 -5.30 -29.56
C VAL A 139 -2.94 -6.15 -29.99
N ASP A 140 -1.83 -5.49 -30.35
CA ASP A 140 -0.60 -6.13 -30.83
C ASP A 140 -0.85 -7.14 -31.99
N GLY A 141 -1.78 -6.79 -32.89
CA GLY A 141 -2.16 -7.62 -34.05
C GLY A 141 -3.14 -8.75 -33.75
N VAL A 142 -3.65 -8.86 -32.52
CA VAL A 142 -4.65 -9.86 -32.11
C VAL A 142 -5.96 -9.17 -31.76
N GLU A 143 -7.07 -9.59 -32.36
CA GLU A 143 -8.39 -9.16 -31.91
C GLU A 143 -8.69 -9.78 -30.55
N ARG A 144 -8.87 -8.92 -29.55
CA ARG A 144 -9.21 -9.31 -28.19
C ARG A 144 -10.61 -8.84 -27.85
N GLU A 145 -11.38 -9.72 -27.24
CA GLU A 145 -12.70 -9.42 -26.71
C GLU A 145 -12.68 -9.36 -25.18
N ARG A 146 -13.58 -8.54 -24.61
CA ARG A 146 -13.79 -8.51 -23.17
C ARG A 146 -14.98 -9.40 -22.76
N VAL A 147 -14.69 -10.42 -21.97
CA VAL A 147 -15.66 -11.23 -21.23
C VAL A 147 -15.57 -10.91 -19.74
N HIS A 148 -16.56 -11.32 -18.95
CA HIS A 148 -16.53 -11.09 -17.51
C HIS A 148 -16.67 -12.37 -16.70
N VAL A 149 -15.69 -12.64 -15.83
CA VAL A 149 -15.78 -13.71 -14.83
C VAL A 149 -16.63 -13.25 -13.66
N GLN A 150 -17.63 -14.04 -13.28
CA GLN A 150 -18.54 -13.73 -12.19
C GLN A 150 -18.09 -14.41 -10.89
N ILE A 151 -17.52 -13.63 -9.98
CA ILE A 151 -17.17 -14.10 -8.64
C ILE A 151 -18.44 -14.17 -7.80
N PRO A 152 -18.72 -15.32 -7.15
CA PRO A 152 -19.97 -15.51 -6.43
C PRO A 152 -19.94 -14.76 -5.09
N ALA A 153 -21.13 -14.37 -4.63
CA ALA A 153 -21.27 -13.57 -3.40
C ALA A 153 -20.96 -14.37 -2.12
N ASP A 154 -21.05 -15.69 -2.16
CA ASP A 154 -20.80 -16.58 -1.03
C ASP A 154 -19.32 -17.00 -0.91
N LEU A 155 -18.42 -16.39 -1.67
CA LEU A 155 -16.99 -16.56 -1.48
C LEU A 155 -16.60 -16.09 -0.05
N ALA A 156 -16.02 -17.01 0.71
CA ALA A 156 -15.56 -16.74 2.06
C ALA A 156 -14.44 -15.69 2.07
N PRO A 157 -14.27 -14.89 3.14
CA PRO A 157 -13.09 -14.04 3.28
C PRO A 157 -11.80 -14.86 3.25
N GLY A 158 -10.77 -14.37 2.57
CA GLY A 158 -9.50 -15.08 2.44
C GLY A 158 -8.67 -14.70 1.21
N TRP A 159 -7.58 -15.43 1.02
CA TRP A 159 -6.66 -15.31 -0.10
C TRP A 159 -6.85 -16.47 -1.08
N HIS A 160 -7.42 -16.18 -2.23
CA HIS A 160 -7.75 -17.16 -3.27
C HIS A 160 -6.96 -16.88 -4.55
N ARG A 161 -7.11 -17.76 -5.53
CA ARG A 161 -6.56 -17.58 -6.88
C ARG A 161 -7.68 -17.71 -7.90
N LEU A 162 -7.84 -16.70 -8.74
CA LEU A 162 -8.68 -16.78 -9.93
C LEU A 162 -7.83 -17.32 -11.08
N GLU A 163 -8.34 -18.32 -11.79
CA GLU A 163 -7.72 -18.93 -12.96
C GLU A 163 -8.68 -18.86 -14.14
N VAL A 164 -8.15 -18.45 -15.29
CA VAL A 164 -8.88 -18.45 -16.56
C VAL A 164 -8.08 -19.24 -17.58
N THR A 165 -8.71 -20.24 -18.18
CA THR A 165 -8.15 -21.05 -19.26
C THR A 165 -8.90 -20.74 -20.55
N SER A 166 -8.16 -20.35 -21.59
CA SER A 166 -8.69 -20.09 -22.93
C SER A 166 -8.80 -21.38 -23.76
N GLY A 167 -9.51 -21.32 -24.89
CA GLY A 167 -9.71 -22.46 -25.79
C GLY A 167 -8.41 -23.01 -26.39
N SER A 168 -7.39 -22.16 -26.52
CA SER A 168 -6.02 -22.55 -26.89
C SER A 168 -5.28 -23.36 -25.81
N GLY A 169 -5.84 -23.48 -24.60
CA GLY A 169 -5.26 -24.21 -23.47
C GLY A 169 -4.36 -23.35 -22.57
N SER A 170 -4.13 -22.08 -22.92
CA SER A 170 -3.36 -21.14 -22.12
C SER A 170 -4.11 -20.79 -20.84
N THR A 171 -3.42 -20.77 -19.69
CA THR A 171 -4.01 -20.43 -18.40
C THR A 171 -3.36 -19.18 -17.81
N ALA A 172 -4.18 -18.18 -17.50
CA ALA A 172 -3.80 -17.00 -16.74
C ALA A 172 -4.31 -17.12 -15.30
N SER A 173 -3.61 -16.48 -14.35
CA SER A 173 -4.04 -16.46 -12.95
C SER A 173 -3.87 -15.10 -12.30
N ALA A 174 -4.75 -14.78 -11.36
CA ALA A 174 -4.71 -13.58 -10.54
C ALA A 174 -4.87 -13.91 -9.05
N VAL A 175 -4.30 -13.08 -8.18
CA VAL A 175 -4.63 -13.11 -6.75
C VAL A 175 -6.06 -12.63 -6.59
N LEU A 176 -6.91 -13.39 -5.91
CA LEU A 176 -8.28 -13.01 -5.56
C LEU A 176 -8.38 -12.88 -4.04
N VAL A 177 -8.40 -11.64 -3.53
CA VAL A 177 -8.58 -11.38 -2.10
C VAL A 177 -10.04 -11.09 -1.81
N CYS A 178 -10.65 -11.85 -0.91
CA CYS A 178 -12.01 -11.60 -0.45
C CYS A 178 -11.99 -10.98 0.96
N ALA A 179 -12.42 -9.73 1.08
CA ALA A 179 -12.51 -9.03 2.35
C ALA A 179 -13.86 -9.28 3.05
N PRO A 180 -13.92 -9.30 4.39
CA PRO A 180 -15.19 -9.32 5.11
C PRO A 180 -15.99 -8.03 4.88
N THR A 181 -17.31 -8.10 5.06
CA THR A 181 -18.18 -6.91 4.96
C THR A 181 -17.94 -5.93 6.09
N ARG A 182 -17.59 -6.42 7.28
CA ARG A 182 -17.43 -5.63 8.50
C ARG A 182 -16.40 -6.26 9.42
N LEU A 183 -15.64 -5.44 10.14
CA LEU A 183 -14.79 -5.89 11.25
C LEU A 183 -15.68 -6.26 12.44
N SER A 184 -15.56 -7.51 12.93
CA SER A 184 -16.33 -8.00 14.07
C SER A 184 -15.80 -7.49 15.42
N THR A 185 -14.52 -7.13 15.49
CA THR A 185 -13.83 -6.66 16.71
C THR A 185 -14.40 -5.38 17.31
N ALA A 186 -15.12 -4.57 16.53
CA ALA A 186 -15.78 -3.37 17.01
C ALA A 186 -17.07 -3.65 17.80
N ARG A 187 -17.69 -4.83 17.66
CA ARG A 187 -19.03 -5.11 18.20
C ARG A 187 -19.16 -4.87 19.71
N PRO A 188 -18.25 -5.36 20.58
CA PRO A 188 -18.35 -5.08 22.02
C PRO A 188 -18.35 -3.58 22.34
N PHE A 189 -17.62 -2.78 21.57
CA PHE A 189 -17.49 -1.33 21.76
C PHE A 189 -18.67 -0.52 21.19
N LEU A 190 -19.57 -1.15 20.43
CA LEU A 190 -20.84 -0.55 20.02
C LEU A 190 -21.94 -0.77 21.08
N GLU A 191 -21.86 -1.88 21.82
CA GLU A 191 -22.81 -2.25 22.86
C GLU A 191 -22.46 -1.60 24.21
N ARG A 192 -21.18 -1.37 24.49
CA ARG A 192 -20.70 -0.57 25.62
C ARG A 192 -19.59 0.39 25.21
N ARG A 193 -19.50 1.55 25.87
CA ARG A 193 -18.32 2.41 25.72
C ARG A 193 -17.13 1.75 26.40
N GLY A 194 -16.08 1.47 25.62
CA GLY A 194 -14.79 1.07 26.16
C GLY A 194 -13.86 2.26 26.35
N TRP A 195 -12.84 2.10 27.18
CA TRP A 195 -11.77 3.07 27.35
C TRP A 195 -10.42 2.36 27.43
N GLY A 196 -9.35 3.09 27.14
CA GLY A 196 -7.99 2.57 27.23
C GLY A 196 -7.01 3.67 27.56
N ALA A 197 -5.78 3.28 27.86
CA ALA A 197 -4.67 4.20 28.02
C ALA A 197 -3.90 4.32 26.70
N ALA A 198 -3.30 5.48 26.44
CA ALA A 198 -2.35 5.66 25.36
C ALA A 198 -0.99 6.01 25.95
N ALA A 199 0.05 5.29 25.52
CA ALA A 199 1.40 5.48 26.03
C ALA A 199 2.43 5.48 24.90
N GLN A 200 3.36 6.41 24.99
CA GLN A 200 4.63 6.31 24.28
C GLN A 200 5.48 5.26 25.03
N GLY A 201 5.29 3.98 24.70
CA GLY A 201 5.92 2.86 25.42
C GLY A 201 7.41 3.06 25.71
N TYR A 202 8.18 3.62 24.78
CA TYR A 202 9.60 3.91 24.97
C TYR A 202 9.92 4.85 26.16
N SER A 203 8.96 5.68 26.60
CA SER A 203 9.14 6.64 27.69
C SER A 203 8.58 6.18 29.03
N VAL A 204 8.05 4.97 29.12
CA VAL A 204 7.52 4.41 30.36
C VAL A 204 8.46 3.30 30.80
N THR A 205 9.24 3.58 31.84
CA THR A 205 10.24 2.66 32.39
C THR A 205 9.84 2.16 33.77
N SER A 206 10.32 0.96 34.11
CA SER A 206 10.35 0.40 35.46
C SER A 206 11.77 0.51 36.04
N ALA A 207 11.94 0.01 37.27
CA ALA A 207 13.26 -0.06 37.90
C ALA A 207 14.22 -1.03 37.20
N ASP A 208 13.69 -1.97 36.41
CA ASP A 208 14.47 -2.99 35.70
C ASP A 208 14.73 -2.65 34.23
N SER A 209 14.19 -1.53 33.73
CA SER A 209 14.41 -1.05 32.35
C SER A 209 15.87 -0.67 32.12
N TRP A 210 16.31 -0.74 30.86
CA TRP A 210 17.67 -0.38 30.47
C TRP A 210 17.69 0.97 29.73
N GLY A 211 17.11 2.01 30.34
CA GLY A 211 17.11 3.38 29.80
C GLY A 211 16.08 3.66 28.70
N ILE A 212 15.21 2.69 28.40
CA ILE A 212 14.05 2.82 27.52
C ILE A 212 12.96 1.87 28.02
N GLY A 213 11.70 2.22 27.79
CA GLY A 213 10.59 1.31 28.05
C GLY A 213 10.56 0.18 27.03
N ASP A 214 10.64 -1.07 27.50
CA ASP A 214 10.69 -2.27 26.68
C ASP A 214 9.36 -3.07 26.70
N ALA A 215 9.34 -4.26 26.09
CA ALA A 215 8.14 -5.09 26.03
C ALA A 215 7.64 -5.55 27.40
N ALA A 216 8.53 -5.74 28.39
CA ALA A 216 8.14 -6.11 29.75
C ALA A 216 7.50 -4.91 30.48
N ASP A 217 8.01 -3.69 30.24
CA ASP A 217 7.38 -2.47 30.75
C ASP A 217 5.99 -2.24 30.14
N MET A 218 5.84 -2.46 28.83
CA MET A 218 4.57 -2.33 28.13
C MET A 218 3.55 -3.37 28.60
N ALA A 219 3.98 -4.61 28.86
CA ALA A 219 3.14 -5.65 29.45
C ALA A 219 2.70 -5.27 30.87
N SER A 220 3.64 -4.82 31.70
CA SER A 220 3.36 -4.36 33.08
C SER A 220 2.40 -3.18 33.09
N LEU A 221 2.57 -2.21 32.19
CA LEU A 221 1.66 -1.07 32.03
C LEU A 221 0.26 -1.54 31.64
N ALA A 222 0.14 -2.50 30.71
CA ALA A 222 -1.14 -3.08 30.31
C ALA A 222 -1.86 -3.73 31.51
N GLU A 223 -1.15 -4.49 32.34
CA GLU A 223 -1.71 -5.09 33.56
C GLU A 223 -2.16 -4.03 34.58
N ILE A 224 -1.35 -2.98 34.77
CA ILE A 224 -1.68 -1.88 35.68
C ILE A 224 -2.99 -1.21 35.24
N VAL A 225 -3.11 -0.81 33.97
CA VAL A 225 -4.32 -0.12 33.49
C VAL A 225 -5.53 -1.06 33.42
N ALA A 226 -5.33 -2.34 33.14
CA ALA A 226 -6.40 -3.34 33.16
C ALA A 226 -7.01 -3.50 34.56
N ARG A 227 -6.23 -3.39 35.64
CA ARG A 227 -6.77 -3.39 37.03
C ARG A 227 -7.70 -2.20 37.31
N HIS A 228 -7.62 -1.13 36.52
CA HIS A 228 -8.54 0.00 36.59
C HIS A 228 -9.71 -0.11 35.61
N GLY A 229 -9.82 -1.22 34.87
CA GLY A 229 -10.90 -1.48 33.92
C GLY A 229 -10.64 -0.98 32.49
N ALA A 230 -9.38 -0.70 32.11
CA ALA A 230 -9.03 -0.38 30.74
C ALA A 230 -9.21 -1.61 29.83
N ASP A 231 -9.78 -1.39 28.64
CA ASP A 231 -9.99 -2.43 27.63
C ASP A 231 -8.79 -2.62 26.69
N PHE A 232 -7.93 -1.60 26.58
CA PHE A 232 -6.77 -1.62 25.70
C PHE A 232 -5.67 -0.66 26.17
N LEU A 233 -4.44 -0.94 25.74
CA LEU A 233 -3.31 -0.03 25.77
C LEU A 233 -2.91 0.30 24.33
N LEU A 234 -3.05 1.57 23.94
CA LEU A 234 -2.59 2.07 22.66
C LEU A 234 -1.12 2.47 22.76
N LEU A 235 -0.29 1.89 21.90
CA LEU A 235 1.14 2.19 21.80
C LEU A 235 1.46 2.98 20.54
N HIS A 236 2.61 3.63 20.55
CA HIS A 236 3.29 4.11 19.35
C HIS A 236 3.64 2.94 18.40
N PRO A 237 3.96 3.21 17.12
CA PRO A 237 4.41 2.17 16.21
C PRO A 237 5.70 1.49 16.72
N LEU A 238 5.67 0.16 16.83
CA LEU A 238 6.81 -0.65 17.31
C LEU A 238 7.72 -1.13 16.17
N HIS A 239 7.66 -0.44 15.04
CA HIS A 239 8.29 -0.83 13.78
C HIS A 239 9.82 -0.87 13.88
N ALA A 240 10.44 -1.73 13.07
CA ALA A 240 11.89 -1.80 12.95
C ALA A 240 12.45 -0.45 12.47
N ILE A 241 13.48 0.02 13.16
CA ILE A 241 14.31 1.19 12.81
C ILE A 241 15.68 0.70 12.34
N GLU A 242 16.46 1.60 11.75
CA GLU A 242 17.80 1.28 11.23
C GLU A 242 18.64 0.59 12.33
N PRO A 243 19.16 -0.62 12.08
CA PRO A 243 20.06 -1.28 13.01
C PRO A 243 21.41 -0.54 13.00
N GLY A 244 21.93 -0.17 14.17
CA GLY A 244 23.23 0.48 14.26
C GLY A 244 23.37 1.40 15.47
N PRO A 245 24.50 2.12 15.56
CA PRO A 245 24.86 2.92 16.74
C PRO A 245 24.00 4.18 16.91
N HIS A 246 23.22 4.57 15.91
CA HIS A 246 22.38 5.76 15.94
C HIS A 246 20.95 5.42 15.48
N PRO A 247 20.18 4.70 16.31
CA PRO A 247 18.81 4.38 15.97
C PRO A 247 17.97 5.66 15.84
N ALA A 248 17.10 5.71 14.83
CA ALA A 248 16.25 6.87 14.59
C ALA A 248 15.28 7.11 15.77
N ASP A 249 15.08 8.38 16.13
CA ASP A 249 14.18 8.75 17.24
C ASP A 249 12.70 8.60 16.89
N SER A 250 12.32 8.90 15.64
CA SER A 250 10.91 8.92 15.22
C SER A 250 10.41 7.51 14.91
N PRO A 251 9.37 7.01 15.61
CA PRO A 251 8.75 5.72 15.28
C PRO A 251 7.91 5.77 13.99
N TYR A 252 7.74 6.95 13.39
CA TYR A 252 6.96 7.16 12.16
C TYR A 252 7.81 7.20 10.89
N SER A 253 9.14 7.06 11.02
CA SER A 253 10.07 6.90 9.88
C SER A 253 10.84 5.57 9.97
N PRO A 254 10.16 4.41 10.05
CA PRO A 254 10.81 3.12 10.20
C PRO A 254 11.47 2.64 8.90
N VAL A 255 12.44 1.74 9.02
CA VAL A 255 13.00 1.00 7.88
C VAL A 255 12.10 -0.13 7.42
N SER A 256 11.22 -0.63 8.31
CA SER A 256 10.21 -1.62 7.95
C SER A 256 8.97 -1.53 8.82
N ARG A 257 7.78 -1.51 8.20
CA ARG A 257 6.49 -1.63 8.89
C ARG A 257 6.08 -3.08 9.21
N ARG A 258 6.86 -4.07 8.76
CA ARG A 258 6.58 -5.50 8.95
C ARG A 258 7.26 -6.09 10.19
N PHE A 259 8.48 -5.67 10.47
CA PHE A 259 9.28 -6.19 11.58
C PHE A 259 9.25 -5.22 12.77
N LEU A 260 9.63 -5.72 13.95
CA LEU A 260 9.67 -4.96 15.20
C LEU A 260 11.07 -4.38 15.46
N SER A 261 11.14 -3.29 16.22
CA SER A 261 12.41 -2.73 16.69
C SER A 261 13.09 -3.65 17.71
N ALA A 262 14.41 -3.82 17.63
CA ALA A 262 15.18 -4.51 18.67
C ALA A 262 15.19 -3.73 20.00
N LEU A 263 14.96 -2.40 19.97
CA LEU A 263 14.98 -1.55 21.17
C LEU A 263 13.87 -1.88 22.18
N VAL A 264 12.85 -2.66 21.80
CA VAL A 264 11.78 -3.07 22.72
C VAL A 264 12.03 -4.45 23.35
N VAL A 265 13.18 -5.07 23.11
CA VAL A 265 13.53 -6.37 23.70
C VAL A 265 13.94 -6.18 25.17
N HIS A 266 13.28 -6.91 26.06
CA HIS A 266 13.70 -7.03 27.46
C HIS A 266 14.70 -8.19 27.60
N VAL A 267 16.01 -7.88 27.54
CA VAL A 267 17.08 -8.88 27.52
C VAL A 267 17.00 -9.90 28.67
N PRO A 268 16.75 -9.51 29.94
CA PRO A 268 16.65 -10.49 31.04
C PRO A 268 15.50 -11.50 30.92
N SER A 269 14.51 -11.27 30.05
CA SER A 269 13.41 -12.20 29.78
C SER A 269 13.70 -13.18 28.64
N ILE A 270 14.84 -13.06 27.96
CA ILE A 270 15.29 -14.05 26.98
C ILE A 270 15.67 -15.33 27.75
N PRO A 271 15.09 -16.51 27.44
CA PRO A 271 15.39 -17.74 28.18
C PRO A 271 16.90 -18.06 28.27
N GLU A 272 17.62 -17.86 27.18
CA GLU A 272 19.07 -18.11 27.09
C GLU A 272 19.91 -17.15 27.94
N PHE A 273 19.35 -16.02 28.40
CA PHE A 273 20.04 -15.13 29.34
C PHE A 273 20.35 -15.85 30.67
N ALA A 274 19.49 -16.77 31.09
CA ALA A 274 19.69 -17.55 32.31
C ALA A 274 20.84 -18.57 32.19
N ASP A 275 21.17 -18.99 30.96
CA ASP A 275 22.24 -19.94 30.66
C ASP A 275 23.63 -19.27 30.64
N LEU A 276 23.68 -17.93 30.57
CA LEU A 276 24.94 -17.19 30.63
C LEU A 276 25.62 -17.37 31.99
N PRO A 277 26.97 -17.37 32.05
CA PRO A 277 27.70 -17.32 33.31
C PRO A 277 27.23 -16.14 34.19
N ALA A 278 27.15 -16.36 35.51
CA ALA A 278 26.65 -15.35 36.43
C ALA A 278 27.41 -14.01 36.36
N ALA A 279 28.70 -14.05 36.01
CA ALA A 279 29.53 -12.85 35.79
C ALA A 279 29.04 -12.04 34.57
N GLU A 280 28.73 -12.71 33.45
CA GLU A 280 28.23 -12.07 32.23
C GLU A 280 26.81 -11.51 32.44
N GLN A 281 25.94 -12.23 33.15
CA GLN A 281 24.62 -11.71 33.53
C GLN A 281 24.74 -10.44 34.38
N ALA A 282 25.67 -10.43 35.34
CA ALA A 282 25.91 -9.26 36.20
C ALA A 282 26.49 -8.08 35.42
N GLU A 283 27.38 -8.33 34.47
CA GLU A 283 27.93 -7.31 33.57
C GLU A 283 26.83 -6.66 32.72
N LEU A 284 25.99 -7.46 32.07
CA LEU A 284 24.87 -6.97 31.23
C LEU A 284 23.85 -6.18 32.05
N ARG A 285 23.43 -6.69 33.22
CA ARG A 285 22.54 -5.95 34.13
C ARG A 285 23.15 -4.64 34.58
N SER A 286 24.45 -4.63 34.89
CA SER A 286 25.15 -3.40 35.27
C SER A 286 25.23 -2.41 34.12
N ALA A 287 25.42 -2.88 32.88
CA ALA A 287 25.39 -2.03 31.70
C ALA A 287 24.02 -1.38 31.50
N GLY A 288 22.94 -2.16 31.54
CA GLY A 288 21.58 -1.64 31.46
C GLY A 288 21.24 -0.63 32.56
N ALA A 289 21.58 -0.96 33.81
CA ALA A 289 21.34 -0.08 34.97
C ALA A 289 22.07 1.27 34.86
N ARG A 290 23.26 1.32 34.21
CA ARG A 290 23.96 2.59 33.96
C ARG A 290 23.19 3.48 32.99
N VAL A 291 22.62 2.91 31.92
CA VAL A 291 21.81 3.67 30.96
C VAL A 291 20.51 4.15 31.61
N GLN A 292 19.88 3.32 32.44
CA GLN A 292 18.70 3.70 33.21
C GLN A 292 18.98 4.84 34.19
N ALA A 293 20.08 4.78 34.95
CA ALA A 293 20.45 5.85 35.87
C ALA A 293 20.70 7.18 35.14
N GLU A 294 21.26 7.13 33.92
CA GLU A 294 21.45 8.32 33.09
C GLU A 294 20.12 8.90 32.59
N LEU A 295 19.17 8.05 32.18
CA LEU A 295 17.80 8.47 31.88
C LEU A 295 17.15 9.15 33.09
N GLU A 296 17.22 8.56 34.28
CA GLU A 296 16.63 9.12 35.51
C GLU A 296 17.26 10.46 35.90
N ARG A 297 18.57 10.61 35.70
CA ARG A 297 19.32 11.84 35.98
C ARG A 297 19.00 12.96 35.00
N THR A 298 18.79 12.64 33.72
CA THR A 298 18.67 13.64 32.64
C THR A 298 17.25 13.87 32.16
N GLY A 299 16.34 12.92 32.40
CA GLY A 299 15.02 12.85 31.79
C GLY A 299 15.03 12.59 30.28
N ARG A 300 16.17 12.19 29.70
CA ARG A 300 16.32 11.98 28.25
C ARG A 300 16.69 10.54 27.92
N ILE A 301 15.99 9.97 26.96
CA ILE A 301 16.31 8.65 26.40
C ILE A 301 17.50 8.81 25.46
N ASP A 302 18.55 8.01 25.68
CA ASP A 302 19.69 7.87 24.79
C ASP A 302 19.60 6.53 24.05
N ARG A 303 18.99 6.55 22.85
CA ARG A 303 18.81 5.34 22.04
C ARG A 303 20.13 4.73 21.57
N ALA A 304 21.19 5.52 21.44
CA ALA A 304 22.50 5.02 21.06
C ALA A 304 23.13 4.24 22.22
N ALA A 305 23.03 4.76 23.44
CA ALA A 305 23.47 4.06 24.64
C ALA A 305 22.66 2.77 24.88
N VAL A 306 21.33 2.81 24.68
CA VAL A 306 20.47 1.62 24.75
C VAL A 306 20.92 0.58 23.72
N ALA A 307 21.06 0.98 22.44
CA ALA A 307 21.46 0.08 21.37
C ALA A 307 22.87 -0.49 21.53
N ALA A 308 23.76 0.17 22.27
CA ALA A 308 25.09 -0.34 22.57
C ALA A 308 25.09 -1.42 23.67
N VAL A 309 24.03 -1.49 24.48
CA VAL A 309 23.86 -2.51 25.53
C VAL A 309 23.08 -3.72 25.03
N LEU A 310 22.19 -3.54 24.06
CA LEU A 310 21.44 -4.60 23.38
C LEU A 310 22.30 -5.35 22.36
#